data_AF-A0A7J3JRH0-F1
#
_entry.id   AF-A0A7J3JRH0-F1
#
_cell.length_a   1.000
_cell.length_b   1.000
_cell.length_c   1.000
_cell.angle_alpha   90.00
_cell.angle_beta   90.00
_cell.angle_gamma   90.00
#
_symmetry.space_group_name_H-M   'P 1'
#
loop_
_entity.id
_entity.type
_entity.pdbx_description
1 polymer ?
#
loop_
_entity_poly.entity_id
_entity_poly.type
_entity_poly.pdbx_seq_one_letter_code
_entity_poly.pdbx_strand_id
1 'polypeptide(L)'
;MSESVKKRKTVYGESSTKGEEEFSENDVATSVSSPIGMMQVTEAIREELTNEMQQLLLKAHELSFEYSTLDCDNITQCPLAKKSKELFRVIKRLNELMKKISQAQKPY
;
A
#
# COMPACT_ATOMS: atom_id res chain seq x y z
N MET A 1 -24.75 39.74 -11.21
CA MET A 1 -25.29 38.80 -12.21
C MET A 1 -25.11 37.40 -11.67
N SER A 2 -26.23 36.76 -11.38
CA SER A 2 -26.39 35.39 -10.88
C SER A 2 -26.16 34.37 -12.00
N GLU A 3 -25.83 33.12 -11.66
CA GLU A 3 -26.22 31.83 -12.27
C GLU A 3 -25.13 30.77 -11.93
N SER A 4 -25.37 29.80 -11.04
CA SER A 4 -26.24 28.61 -11.13
C SER A 4 -25.62 27.41 -11.87
N VAL A 5 -25.18 26.42 -11.06
CA VAL A 5 -25.46 24.96 -11.15
C VAL A 5 -25.25 24.23 -12.49
N LYS A 6 -24.44 23.16 -12.48
CA LYS A 6 -24.79 21.88 -13.13
C LYS A 6 -24.03 20.67 -12.56
N LYS A 7 -24.76 19.87 -11.77
CA LYS A 7 -24.54 18.44 -11.53
C LYS A 7 -24.52 17.68 -12.87
N ARG A 8 -23.65 16.68 -13.03
CA ARG A 8 -23.99 15.43 -13.74
C ARG A 8 -23.30 14.22 -13.10
N LYS A 9 -24.18 13.30 -12.71
CA LYS A 9 -24.01 11.92 -12.25
C LYS A 9 -24.28 11.03 -13.46
N THR A 10 -23.56 9.91 -13.64
CA THR A 10 -23.89 8.69 -14.43
C THR A 10 -22.58 7.92 -14.70
N VAL A 11 -22.44 6.59 -14.76
CA VAL A 11 -23.37 5.44 -14.77
C VAL A 11 -22.57 4.13 -14.59
N TYR A 12 -23.24 3.11 -14.07
CA TYR A 12 -22.89 1.68 -13.93
C TYR A 12 -22.69 0.93 -15.27
N GLY A 13 -22.02 -0.23 -15.21
CA GLY A 13 -22.05 -1.34 -16.19
C GLY A 13 -20.84 -2.26 -15.98
N GLU A 14 -20.90 -3.46 -15.38
CA GLU A 14 -21.48 -4.74 -15.86
C GLU A 14 -21.00 -5.09 -17.30
N SER A 15 -20.43 -6.25 -17.64
CA SER A 15 -20.81 -7.64 -17.32
C SER A 15 -19.71 -8.67 -17.69
N SER A 16 -19.70 -9.83 -17.00
CA SER A 16 -19.67 -11.25 -17.48
C SER A 16 -18.53 -11.73 -18.43
N THR A 17 -17.97 -12.95 -18.38
CA THR A 17 -18.55 -14.31 -18.29
C THR A 17 -17.51 -15.40 -17.98
N LYS A 18 -17.94 -16.43 -17.21
CA LYS A 18 -17.81 -17.90 -17.37
C LYS A 18 -16.47 -18.57 -17.71
N GLY A 19 -16.15 -19.61 -16.93
CA GLY A 19 -15.21 -20.68 -17.26
C GLY A 19 -15.07 -21.65 -16.09
N GLU A 20 -16.02 -22.59 -15.95
CA GLU A 20 -16.00 -23.71 -15.02
C GLU A 20 -15.15 -24.84 -15.62
N GLU A 21 -14.17 -25.36 -14.87
CA GLU A 21 -13.68 -26.73 -15.04
C GLU A 21 -13.53 -27.37 -13.65
N GLU A 22 -14.46 -28.31 -13.38
CA GLU A 22 -14.39 -29.31 -12.34
C GLU A 22 -13.28 -30.33 -12.64
N PHE A 23 -12.48 -30.66 -11.63
CA PHE A 23 -11.81 -31.95 -11.55
C PHE A 23 -11.84 -32.41 -10.08
N SER A 24 -12.53 -33.52 -9.82
CA SER A 24 -12.72 -34.10 -8.50
C SER A 24 -11.67 -35.18 -8.18
N GLU A 25 -11.48 -35.33 -6.86
CA GLU A 25 -10.98 -36.47 -6.10
C GLU A 25 -9.62 -37.09 -6.45
N ASN A 26 -8.69 -36.93 -5.51
CA ASN A 26 -8.24 -38.09 -4.75
C ASN A 26 -7.93 -37.71 -3.30
N ASP A 27 -8.62 -38.41 -2.40
CA ASP A 27 -8.40 -38.47 -0.95
C ASP A 27 -6.96 -38.83 -0.57
N VAL A 28 -6.31 -37.96 0.20
CA VAL A 28 -5.36 -38.38 1.23
C VAL A 28 -5.65 -37.56 2.49
N ALA A 29 -6.38 -38.19 3.41
CA ALA A 29 -6.43 -37.79 4.80
C ALA A 29 -5.02 -37.89 5.39
N THR A 30 -4.33 -36.76 5.49
CA THR A 30 -3.21 -36.60 6.43
C THR A 30 -3.48 -35.37 7.26
N SER A 31 -3.87 -35.61 8.50
CA SER A 31 -3.99 -34.61 9.56
C SER A 31 -2.62 -33.96 9.80
N VAL A 32 -2.40 -32.78 9.24
CA VAL A 32 -1.30 -31.90 9.65
C VAL A 32 -1.91 -30.81 10.52
N SER A 33 -2.00 -31.08 11.82
CA SER A 33 -2.21 -30.03 12.82
C SER A 33 -0.93 -29.20 12.87
N SER A 34 -0.79 -28.26 11.94
CA SER A 34 0.30 -27.30 11.95
C SER A 34 0.14 -26.41 13.19
N PRO A 35 1.12 -26.36 14.11
CA PRO A 35 1.11 -25.33 15.13
C PRO A 35 1.17 -23.98 14.42
N ILE A 36 0.23 -23.11 14.75
CA ILE A 36 0.26 -21.68 14.40
C ILE A 36 1.46 -21.10 15.16
N GLY A 37 2.66 -21.35 14.64
CA GLY A 37 3.87 -20.69 15.06
C GLY A 37 3.71 -19.24 14.65
N MET A 38 3.46 -18.37 15.63
CA MET A 38 3.71 -16.95 15.43
C MET A 38 5.14 -16.84 14.92
N MET A 39 5.29 -16.45 13.66
CA MET A 39 6.58 -16.24 13.03
C MET A 39 7.24 -15.10 13.79
N GLN A 40 8.06 -15.44 14.79
CA GLN A 40 8.84 -14.46 15.53
C GLN A 40 9.89 -13.94 14.56
N VAL A 41 9.57 -12.81 13.92
CA VAL A 41 10.52 -12.08 13.07
C VAL A 41 11.76 -11.83 13.91
N THR A 42 12.89 -12.36 13.45
CA THR A 42 14.18 -12.26 14.15
C THR A 42 14.58 -10.80 14.30
N GLU A 43 15.32 -10.47 15.35
CA GLU A 43 15.75 -9.10 15.61
C GLU A 43 16.58 -8.54 14.45
N ALA A 44 17.44 -9.34 13.85
CA ALA A 44 18.20 -8.97 12.66
C ALA A 44 17.32 -8.50 11.48
N ILE A 45 16.21 -9.20 11.20
CA ILE A 45 15.28 -8.80 10.14
C ILE A 45 14.53 -7.50 10.52
N ARG A 46 14.28 -7.27 11.81
CA ARG A 46 13.64 -6.03 12.29
C ARG A 46 14.57 -4.83 12.16
N GLU A 47 15.83 -5.00 12.51
CA GLU A 47 16.86 -3.97 12.34
C GLU A 47 17.03 -3.62 10.86
N GLU A 48 17.12 -4.64 10.00
CA GLU A 48 17.21 -4.45 8.54
C GLU A 48 15.98 -3.71 7.98
N LEU A 49 14.77 -4.14 8.37
CA LEU A 49 13.53 -3.48 7.98
C LEU A 49 13.48 -2.02 8.46
N THR A 50 13.99 -1.75 9.66
CA THR A 50 14.06 -0.39 10.21
C THR A 50 15.02 0.47 9.41
N ASN A 51 16.19 -0.05 9.07
CA ASN A 51 17.19 0.63 8.26
C ASN A 51 16.65 0.94 6.84
N GLU A 52 16.04 -0.05 6.19
CA GLU A 52 15.41 0.15 4.87
C GLU A 52 14.26 1.16 4.93
N MET A 53 13.47 1.15 6.01
CA MET A 53 12.42 2.16 6.22
C MET A 53 12.99 3.57 6.37
N GLN A 54 14.10 3.73 7.09
CA GLN A 54 14.76 5.03 7.25
C GLN A 54 15.30 5.55 5.91
N GLN A 55 15.96 4.69 5.14
CA GLN A 55 16.45 5.03 3.80
C GLN A 55 15.29 5.41 2.86
N LEU A 56 14.19 4.66 2.89
CA LEU A 56 12.99 4.96 2.11
C LEU A 56 12.38 6.31 2.49
N LEU A 57 12.31 6.64 3.78
CA LEU A 57 11.82 7.93 4.24
C LEU A 57 12.70 9.09 3.77
N LEU A 58 14.03 8.94 3.83
CA LEU A 58 14.95 9.97 3.35
C LEU A 58 14.74 10.25 1.85
N LYS A 59 14.74 9.20 1.02
CA LYS A 59 14.48 9.32 -0.42
C LYS A 59 13.09 9.91 -0.71
N ALA A 60 12.09 9.56 0.09
CA ALA A 60 10.75 10.13 -0.04
C ALA A 60 10.71 11.62 0.29
N HIS A 61 11.49 12.08 1.27
CA HIS A 61 11.64 13.50 1.59
C HIS A 61 12.33 14.28 0.47
N GLU A 62 13.43 13.75 -0.07
CA GLU A 62 14.12 14.32 -1.24
C GLU A 62 13.17 14.43 -2.44
N LEU A 63 12.48 13.34 -2.77
CA LEU A 63 11.51 13.33 -3.87
C LEU A 63 10.33 14.27 -3.62
N SER A 64 9.86 14.39 -2.37
CA SER A 64 8.78 15.31 -2.00
C SER A 64 9.22 16.76 -2.18
N PHE A 65 10.46 17.07 -1.84
CA PHE A 65 11.04 18.39 -2.03
C PHE A 65 11.10 18.72 -3.52
N GLU A 66 11.76 17.87 -4.33
CA GLU A 66 11.85 18.06 -5.79
C GLU A 66 10.46 18.21 -6.43
N TYR A 67 9.51 17.38 -6.01
CA TYR A 67 8.12 17.45 -6.47
C TYR A 67 7.46 18.79 -6.13
N SER A 68 7.74 19.35 -4.95
CA SER A 68 7.15 20.62 -4.49
C SER A 68 7.77 21.85 -5.14
N THR A 69 9.03 21.76 -5.56
CA THR A 69 9.76 22.84 -6.23
C THR A 69 9.68 22.74 -7.75
N LEU A 70 9.06 21.69 -8.30
CA LEU A 70 8.91 21.52 -9.74
C LEU A 70 7.93 22.54 -10.30
N ASP A 71 8.44 23.50 -11.08
CA ASP A 71 7.63 24.48 -11.79
C ASP A 71 7.13 23.86 -13.11
N CYS A 72 5.91 23.32 -13.07
CA CYS A 72 5.28 22.66 -14.22
C CYS A 72 3.78 22.94 -14.24
N ASP A 73 3.33 23.68 -15.25
CA ASP A 73 1.94 24.14 -15.41
C ASP A 73 0.90 23.01 -15.37
N ASN A 74 1.30 21.81 -15.82
CA ASN A 74 0.42 20.64 -15.95
C ASN A 74 0.79 19.50 -15.01
N ILE A 75 1.47 19.79 -13.89
CA ILE A 75 1.89 18.77 -12.91
C ILE A 75 0.71 17.92 -12.40
N THR A 76 -0.49 18.47 -12.35
CA THR A 76 -1.71 17.73 -11.92
C THR A 76 -2.19 16.72 -12.95
N GLN A 77 -1.85 16.90 -14.22
CA GLN A 77 -2.21 15.99 -15.31
C GLN A 77 -1.11 14.95 -15.58
N CYS A 78 0.13 15.25 -15.20
CA CYS A 78 1.27 14.36 -15.34
C CYS A 78 1.05 13.01 -14.60
N PRO A 79 1.08 11.86 -15.30
CA PRO A 79 0.93 10.55 -14.67
C PRO A 79 1.98 10.25 -13.60
N LEU A 80 3.23 10.69 -13.82
CA LEU A 80 4.31 10.52 -12.86
C LEU A 80 4.00 11.27 -11.57
N ALA A 81 3.53 12.52 -11.67
CA ALA A 81 3.17 13.34 -10.53
C ALA A 81 2.03 12.75 -9.68
N LYS A 82 1.04 12.12 -10.33
CA LYS A 82 -0.04 11.39 -9.64
C LYS A 82 0.51 10.19 -8.87
N LYS A 83 1.39 9.41 -9.52
CA LYS A 83 2.05 8.24 -8.88
C LYS A 83 2.96 8.67 -7.72
N SER A 84 3.71 9.76 -7.84
CA SER A 84 4.55 10.27 -6.75
C SER A 84 3.70 10.67 -5.53
N LYS A 85 2.57 11.34 -5.73
CA LYS A 85 1.63 11.66 -4.64
C LYS A 85 1.06 10.41 -3.97
N GLU A 86 0.75 9.38 -4.74
CA GLU A 86 0.28 8.11 -4.20
C GLU A 86 1.39 7.39 -3.42
N LEU A 87 2.61 7.38 -3.95
CA LEU A 87 3.79 6.83 -3.28
C LEU A 87 4.01 7.49 -1.91
N PHE A 88 3.95 8.83 -1.82
CA PHE A 88 4.08 9.53 -0.54
C PHE A 88 3.01 9.11 0.49
N ARG A 89 1.77 8.88 0.03
CA ARG A 89 0.69 8.38 0.91
C ARG A 89 0.93 6.95 1.38
N VAL A 90 1.45 6.08 0.51
CA VAL A 90 1.79 4.70 0.87
C VAL A 90 2.95 4.67 1.87
N ILE A 91 4.02 5.42 1.63
CA ILE A 91 5.18 5.51 2.53
C ILE A 91 4.77 6.05 3.90
N LYS A 92 3.90 7.07 3.95
CA LYS A 92 3.37 7.58 5.22
C LYS A 92 2.63 6.51 6.02
N ARG A 93 1.73 5.74 5.36
CA ARG A 93 1.00 4.64 6.00
C ARG A 93 1.93 3.53 6.46
N LEU A 94 2.94 3.19 5.66
CA LEU A 94 3.95 2.20 6.04
C LEU A 94 4.72 2.63 7.28
N ASN A 95 5.13 3.91 7.37
CA ASN A 95 5.80 4.45 8.55
C ASN A 95 4.91 4.37 9.81
N GLU A 96 3.61 4.67 9.68
CA GLU A 96 2.66 4.53 10.78
C GLU A 96 2.52 3.08 11.26
N LEU A 97 2.52 2.11 10.35
CA LEU A 97 2.52 0.69 10.68
C LEU A 97 3.82 0.27 11.39
N MET A 98 4.98 0.71 10.88
CA MET A 98 6.27 0.45 11.50
C MET A 98 6.34 0.96 12.94
N LYS A 99 5.85 2.19 13.19
CA LYS A 99 5.77 2.74 14.55
C LYS A 99 4.90 1.88 15.48
N LYS A 100 3.78 1.35 14.99
CA LYS A 100 2.92 0.44 15.78
C LYS A 100 3.63 -0.87 16.11
N ILE A 101 4.39 -1.43 15.17
CA ILE A 101 5.19 -2.64 15.39
C ILE A 101 6.24 -2.39 16.47
N SER A 102 6.94 -1.25 16.43
CA SER A 102 7.94 -0.90 17.46
C SER A 102 7.31 -0.61 18.82
N GLN A 103 6.13 0.01 18.88
CA GLN A 103 5.44 0.33 20.14
C GLN A 103 4.84 -0.90 20.83
N ALA A 104 4.38 -1.90 20.07
CA ALA A 104 3.82 -3.14 20.60
C ALA A 104 4.85 -4.00 21.36
N GLN A 105 6.14 -3.65 21.32
CA GLN A 105 7.24 -4.48 21.84
C GLN A 105 7.99 -3.86 23.03
N LYS A 106 7.49 -2.82 23.68
CA LYS A 106 8.01 -2.42 25.01
C LYS A 106 7.34 -3.28 26.09
N PRO A 107 8.00 -4.33 26.65
CA PRO A 107 7.57 -4.87 27.92
C PRO A 107 7.85 -3.82 29.01
N TYR A 108 6.89 -3.65 29.92
CA TYR A 108 7.05 -2.89 31.15
C TYR A 108 8.14 -3.50 32.03
#